data_AF-A0A1C6J491-F1
#
_entry.id   AF-A0A1C6J491-F1
#
_cell.length_a   1.000
_cell.length_b   1.000
_cell.length_c   1.000
_cell.angle_alpha   90.00
_cell.angle_beta   90.00
_cell.angle_gamma   90.00
#
_symmetry.space_group_name_H-M   'P 1'
#
loop_
_entity.id
_entity.type
_entity.pdbx_description
1 polymer ?
#
loop_
_entity_poly.entity_id
_entity_poly.type
_entity_poly.pdbx_seq_one_letter_code
_entity_poly.pdbx_strand_id
1 'polypeptide(L)'
;MRRGHLPATLAGEVFGTGIIGGLLSYPVAVAFMGVVAGSIAFYAYVVPFLVSTVGGSILAGILVFTLQKSGALKSMRAALEH
;
A
#
# COMPACT_ATOMS: atom_id res chain seq x y z
N MET A 1 9.72 15.03 12.20
CA MET A 1 9.13 14.65 10.89
C MET A 1 8.98 15.88 10.00
N ARG A 2 9.83 16.06 8.97
CA ARG A 2 9.84 17.24 8.08
C ARG A 2 8.66 17.20 7.10
N ARG A 3 7.77 18.18 7.21
CA ARG A 3 6.41 18.26 6.63
C ARG A 3 6.37 18.71 5.15
N GLY A 4 7.46 18.50 4.40
CA GLY A 4 7.66 19.08 3.05
C GLY A 4 7.53 18.11 1.86
N HIS A 5 7.66 16.80 2.06
CA HIS A 5 7.76 15.83 0.94
C HIS A 5 6.66 14.77 0.93
N LEU A 6 5.59 14.90 1.73
CA LEU A 6 4.47 13.95 1.71
C LEU A 6 3.94 13.62 0.30
N PRO A 7 3.70 14.60 -0.60
CA PRO A 7 3.24 14.27 -1.95
C PRO A 7 4.29 13.53 -2.78
N ALA A 8 5.58 13.81 -2.58
CA ALA A 8 6.67 13.09 -3.26
C ALA A 8 6.81 11.64 -2.73
N THR A 9 6.62 11.44 -1.43
CA THR A 9 6.61 10.10 -0.82
C THR A 9 5.40 9.28 -1.27
N LEU A 10 4.19 9.88 -1.31
CA LEU A 10 3.00 9.21 -1.86
C LEU A 10 3.19 8.87 -3.35
N ALA A 11 3.74 9.80 -4.14
CA ALA A 11 4.01 9.55 -5.55
C ALA A 11 5.04 8.43 -5.75
N GLY A 12 6.09 8.39 -4.92
CA GLY A 12 7.08 7.32 -4.92
C GLY A 12 6.47 5.96 -4.55
N GLU A 13 5.53 5.92 -3.62
CA GLU A 13 4.85 4.69 -3.20
C GLU A 13 3.88 4.18 -4.28
N VAL A 14 3.11 5.08 -4.91
CA VAL A 14 2.23 4.73 -6.05
C VAL A 14 3.07 4.26 -7.23
N PHE A 15 4.19 4.90 -7.51
CA PHE A 15 5.08 4.52 -8.61
C PHE A 15 5.81 3.20 -8.32
N GLY A 16 6.39 3.04 -7.14
CA GLY A 16 7.14 1.85 -6.75
C GLY A 16 6.27 0.62 -6.58
N THR A 17 5.13 0.75 -5.90
CA THR A 17 4.26 -0.40 -5.57
C THR A 17 3.23 -0.64 -6.66
N GLY A 18 2.63 0.42 -7.20
CA GLY A 18 1.59 0.33 -8.23
C GLY A 18 2.16 0.03 -9.61
N ILE A 19 3.07 0.86 -10.11
CA ILE A 19 3.62 0.71 -11.48
C ILE A 19 4.70 -0.38 -11.49
N ILE A 20 5.77 -0.21 -10.72
CA ILE A 20 6.91 -1.13 -10.76
C ILE A 20 6.55 -2.49 -10.16
N GLY A 21 5.96 -2.51 -8.95
CA GLY A 21 5.50 -3.73 -8.30
C GLY A 21 4.42 -4.47 -9.10
N GLY A 22 3.47 -3.73 -9.68
CA GLY A 22 2.44 -4.30 -10.56
C GLY A 22 3.02 -4.94 -11.82
N LEU A 23 3.88 -4.24 -12.56
CA LEU A 23 4.52 -4.75 -13.78
C LEU A 23 5.46 -5.94 -13.51
N LEU A 24 6.22 -5.92 -12.41
CA LEU A 24 7.13 -7.01 -12.05
C LEU A 24 6.41 -8.24 -11.47
N SER A 25 5.21 -8.08 -10.92
CA SER A 25 4.45 -9.21 -10.36
C SER A 25 4.14 -10.29 -11.41
N TYR A 26 3.87 -9.89 -12.66
CA TYR A 26 3.56 -10.80 -13.76
C TYR A 26 4.75 -11.68 -14.20
N PRO A 27 5.93 -11.14 -14.55
CA PRO A 27 7.10 -11.97 -14.89
C PRO A 27 7.60 -12.76 -13.67
N VAL A 28 7.49 -12.25 -12.44
CA VAL A 28 7.82 -13.01 -11.23
C VAL A 28 6.87 -14.21 -11.08
N ALA A 29 5.56 -14.02 -11.25
CA ALA A 29 4.60 -15.13 -11.22
C ALA A 29 4.86 -16.15 -12.33
N VAL A 30 5.15 -15.69 -13.55
CA VAL A 30 5.44 -16.56 -14.70
C VAL A 30 6.76 -17.32 -14.54
N ALA A 31 7.81 -16.67 -14.02
CA ALA A 31 9.13 -17.28 -13.83
C ALA A 31 9.13 -18.39 -12.76
N PHE A 32 8.34 -18.22 -11.68
CA PHE A 32 8.30 -19.18 -10.58
C PHE A 32 7.20 -20.24 -10.72
N MET A 33 6.13 -20.00 -11.49
CA MET A 33 5.00 -20.96 -11.61
C MET A 33 4.82 -21.57 -13.01
N GLY A 34 5.47 -21.05 -14.06
CA GLY A 34 5.33 -21.56 -15.43
C GLY A 34 4.05 -21.09 -16.13
N VAL A 35 4.06 -21.07 -17.46
CA VAL A 35 3.11 -20.30 -18.32
C VAL A 35 1.63 -20.69 -18.13
N VAL A 36 1.32 -21.95 -17.83
CA VAL A 36 -0.07 -22.43 -17.63
C VAL A 36 -0.59 -22.12 -16.21
N ALA A 37 0.29 -22.09 -15.21
CA ALA A 37 -0.08 -21.72 -13.84
C ALA A 37 0.04 -20.20 -13.61
N GLY A 38 0.76 -19.46 -14.45
CA GLY A 38 0.93 -18.00 -14.35
C GLY A 38 -0.39 -17.22 -14.44
N SER A 39 -1.34 -17.68 -15.24
CA SER A 39 -2.70 -17.09 -15.32
C SER A 39 -3.53 -17.44 -14.08
N ILE A 40 -3.48 -18.67 -13.58
CA ILE A 40 -4.17 -19.07 -12.33
C ILE A 40 -3.55 -18.35 -11.12
N ALA A 41 -2.24 -18.21 -11.08
CA ALA A 41 -1.48 -17.49 -10.07
C ALA A 41 -1.71 -15.99 -10.11
N PHE A 42 -1.86 -15.40 -11.29
CA PHE A 42 -2.22 -13.98 -11.42
C PHE A 42 -3.56 -13.71 -10.74
N TYR A 43 -4.58 -14.54 -10.98
CA TYR A 43 -5.86 -14.41 -10.28
C TYR A 43 -5.78 -14.78 -8.78
N ALA A 44 -4.98 -15.78 -8.43
CA ALA A 44 -4.85 -16.24 -7.04
C ALA A 44 -4.02 -15.32 -6.14
N TYR A 45 -3.14 -14.47 -6.70
CA TYR A 45 -2.23 -13.62 -5.92
C TYR A 45 -2.37 -12.14 -6.25
N VAL A 46 -2.43 -11.74 -7.53
CA VAL A 46 -2.46 -10.31 -7.91
C VAL A 46 -3.81 -9.68 -7.57
N VAL A 47 -4.91 -10.38 -7.86
CA VAL A 47 -6.26 -9.88 -7.52
C VAL A 47 -6.45 -9.72 -6.01
N PRO A 48 -6.21 -10.75 -5.16
CA PRO A 48 -6.34 -10.56 -3.72
C PRO A 48 -5.33 -9.56 -3.13
N PHE A 49 -4.13 -9.41 -3.69
CA PHE A 49 -3.19 -8.36 -3.28
C PHE A 49 -3.72 -6.96 -3.57
N LEU A 50 -4.27 -6.73 -4.77
CA LEU A 50 -4.89 -5.46 -5.13
C LEU A 50 -6.13 -5.19 -4.26
N VAL A 51 -7.00 -6.19 -4.07
CA VAL A 51 -8.18 -6.08 -3.22
C VAL A 51 -7.79 -5.75 -1.77
N SER A 52 -6.76 -6.41 -1.24
CA SER A 52 -6.23 -6.15 0.11
C SER A 52 -5.61 -4.75 0.21
N THR A 53 -4.90 -4.29 -0.83
CA THR A 53 -4.32 -2.95 -0.87
C THR A 53 -5.39 -1.87 -0.87
N VAL A 54 -6.45 -2.03 -1.69
CA VAL A 54 -7.57 -1.08 -1.74
C VAL A 54 -8.34 -1.10 -0.42
N GLY A 55 -8.71 -2.29 0.07
CA GLY A 55 -9.42 -2.42 1.34
C GLY A 55 -8.62 -1.88 2.53
N GLY A 56 -7.32 -2.22 2.60
CA GLY A 56 -6.39 -1.74 3.60
C GLY A 56 -6.22 -0.23 3.56
N SER A 57 -6.14 0.39 2.37
CA SER A 57 -6.03 1.85 2.22
C SER A 57 -7.30 2.58 2.69
N ILE A 58 -8.48 2.03 2.38
CA ILE A 58 -9.76 2.58 2.85
C ILE A 58 -9.84 2.50 4.38
N LEU A 59 -9.53 1.34 4.97
CA LEU A 59 -9.54 1.16 6.42
C LEU A 59 -8.52 2.06 7.12
N ALA A 60 -7.31 2.17 6.57
CA ALA A 60 -6.29 3.09 7.07
C ALA A 60 -6.76 4.55 7.02
N GLY A 61 -7.42 4.95 5.92
CA GLY A 61 -8.00 6.28 5.79
C GLY A 61 -9.06 6.58 6.85
N ILE A 62 -10.00 5.65 7.07
CA ILE A 62 -11.03 5.78 8.11
C ILE A 62 -10.40 5.85 9.50
N LEU A 63 -9.42 4.98 9.78
CA LEU A 63 -8.72 4.94 11.07
C LEU A 63 -7.99 6.27 11.34
N VAL A 64 -7.21 6.76 10.38
CA VAL A 64 -6.48 8.03 10.50
C VAL A 64 -7.45 9.20 10.68
N PHE A 65 -8.54 9.24 9.91
CA PHE A 65 -9.56 10.28 10.06
C PHE A 65 -10.20 10.26 11.46
N THR A 66 -10.50 9.07 11.97
CA THR A 66 -11.08 8.90 13.31
C THR A 66 -10.09 9.33 14.41
N LEU A 67 -8.81 8.96 14.29
CA LEU A 67 -7.75 9.37 15.20
C LEU A 67 -7.44 10.87 15.16
N GLN A 68 -7.59 11.51 13.99
CA GLN A 68 -7.49 12.97 13.87
C GLN A 68 -8.65 13.66 14.58
N LYS A 69 -9.89 13.18 14.37
CA LYS A 69 -11.10 13.75 14.98
C LYS A 69 -11.13 13.58 16.50
N SER A 70 -10.62 12.46 17.03
CA SER A 70 -10.55 12.22 18.47
C SER A 70 -9.39 12.95 19.18
N GLY A 71 -8.50 13.62 18.43
CA GLY A 71 -7.31 14.26 18.99
C GLY A 71 -6.21 13.27 19.41
N ALA A 72 -6.45 11.96 19.31
CA ALA A 72 -5.48 10.92 19.64
C ALA A 72 -4.19 11.07 18.83
N LEU A 73 -4.30 11.46 17.54
CA LEU A 73 -3.12 11.69 16.70
C LEU A 73 -2.24 12.85 17.22
N LYS A 74 -2.83 13.85 17.88
CA LYS A 74 -2.11 14.98 18.48
C LYS A 74 -1.41 14.54 19.77
N SER A 75 -2.07 13.71 20.57
CA SER A 75 -1.52 13.12 21.79
C SER A 75 -0.33 12.19 21.50
N MET A 76 -0.47 11.33 20.47
CA MET A 76 0.61 10.45 20.00
C MET A 76 1.83 11.23 19.51
N ARG A 77 1.63 12.36 18.83
CA ARG A 77 2.74 13.24 18.40
C ARG A 77 3.44 13.91 19.57
N ALA A 78 2.68 14.40 20.55
CA ALA A 78 3.23 15.01 21.76
C ALA A 78 4.08 14.01 22.57
N ALA A 79 3.68 12.74 22.61
CA ALA A 79 4.44 11.67 23.28
C ALA A 79 5.75 11.27 22.56
N LEU A 80 5.89 11.61 21.28
CA LEU A 80 7.09 11.32 20.47
C LEU A 80 8.08 12.49 20.42
N GLU A 81 7.64 13.70 20.78
CA GLU A 81 8.46 14.91 20.85
C GLU A 81 9.02 15.16 22.26
N HIS A 82 8.83 14.19 23.18
CA HIS A 82 9.31 14.20 24.54
C HIS A 82 10.39 13.13 24.76
#